data_AF-A0A260Z7H9-F1
#
_entry.id   AF-A0A260Z7H9-F1
#
_cell.length_a   1.000
_cell.length_b   1.000
_cell.length_c   1.000
_cell.angle_alpha   90.00
_cell.angle_beta   90.00
_cell.angle_gamma   90.00
#
_symmetry.space_group_name_H-M   'P 1'
#
loop_
_entity.id
_entity.type
_entity.pdbx_description
1 polymer ?
#
loop_
_entity_poly.entity_id
_entity_poly.type
_entity_poly.pdbx_seq_one_letter_code
_entity_poly.pdbx_strand_id
1 'polypeptide(L)'
;MDGLLRINVGMSSFCDFRSKFAIECSICRMDYCSHDVGRIPRILPQCGHTVCHACAQNLLTHTNHIDCPFCRKCGHIPDESRNFGNY
;
A
#
# COMPACT_ATOMS: atom_id res chain seq x y z
N MET A 1 -40.26 -24.11 6.23
CA MET A 1 -40.19 -24.08 7.70
C MET A 1 -38.72 -24.21 8.03
N ASP A 2 -37.97 -23.17 7.66
CA ASP A 2 -37.49 -22.06 8.50
C ASP A 2 -36.14 -22.43 9.15
N GLY A 3 -35.16 -21.56 8.96
CA GLY A 3 -33.77 -21.85 9.33
C GLY A 3 -32.71 -21.13 8.51
N LEU A 4 -33.08 -20.07 7.75
CA LEU A 4 -32.10 -19.06 7.35
C LEU A 4 -31.63 -18.37 8.63
N LEU A 5 -30.43 -18.73 9.08
CA LEU A 5 -29.73 -18.00 10.13
C LEU A 5 -29.50 -16.57 9.62
N ARG A 6 -30.39 -15.67 10.04
CA ARG A 6 -30.29 -14.23 9.78
C ARG A 6 -29.06 -13.72 10.52
N ILE A 7 -27.93 -13.67 9.84
CA ILE A 7 -26.81 -12.86 10.31
C ILE A 7 -27.24 -11.39 10.18
N ASN A 8 -27.69 -10.84 11.30
CA ASN A 8 -28.01 -9.43 11.42
C ASN A 8 -26.69 -8.66 11.56
N VAL A 9 -25.97 -8.53 10.45
CA VAL A 9 -24.79 -7.68 10.36
C VAL A 9 -25.28 -6.27 10.03
N GLY A 10 -25.42 -5.43 11.05
CA GLY A 10 -25.55 -3.99 10.87
C GLY A 10 -24.26 -3.45 10.25
N MET A 11 -24.13 -3.57 8.93
CA MET A 11 -22.95 -3.18 8.15
C MET A 11 -23.05 -1.71 7.76
N SER A 12 -22.71 -0.82 8.68
CA SER A 12 -22.44 0.58 8.37
C SER A 12 -20.93 0.80 8.16
N SER A 13 -20.33 0.12 7.17
CA SER A 13 -19.01 0.43 6.59
C SER A 13 -18.66 -0.58 5.51
N PHE A 14 -18.52 -0.13 4.27
CA PHE A 14 -18.22 -0.95 3.09
C PHE A 14 -16.73 -1.35 2.96
N CYS A 15 -15.94 -1.31 4.04
CA CYS A 15 -14.51 -1.68 4.02
C CYS A 15 -14.12 -2.81 4.99
N ASP A 16 -14.98 -3.20 5.94
CA ASP A 16 -14.55 -3.86 7.20
C ASP A 16 -15.04 -5.31 7.41
N PHE A 17 -14.71 -6.20 6.49
CA PHE A 17 -14.37 -7.57 6.92
C PHE A 17 -12.85 -7.62 6.84
N ARG A 18 -12.14 -7.50 7.97
CA ARG A 18 -10.67 -7.65 8.04
C ARG A 18 -10.32 -9.07 7.60
N SER A 19 -10.33 -9.27 6.30
CA SER A 19 -9.89 -10.47 5.63
C SER A 19 -8.41 -10.56 5.91
N LYS A 20 -7.90 -11.77 6.16
CA LYS A 20 -6.48 -12.05 6.46
C LYS A 20 -5.50 -11.59 5.35
N PHE A 21 -6.03 -10.95 4.29
CA PHE A 21 -5.37 -10.50 3.07
C PHE A 21 -5.63 -9.01 2.76
N ALA A 22 -6.05 -8.21 3.74
CA ALA A 22 -6.25 -6.77 3.53
C ALA A 22 -4.93 -6.11 3.05
N ILE A 23 -5.02 -5.36 1.96
CA ILE A 23 -3.87 -4.62 1.41
C ILE A 23 -3.88 -3.23 2.05
N GLU A 24 -2.80 -2.90 2.75
CA GLU A 24 -2.67 -1.65 3.49
C GLU A 24 -1.68 -0.67 2.85
N CYS A 25 -1.83 0.61 3.18
CA CYS A 25 -0.86 1.63 2.79
C CYS A 25 0.39 1.54 3.68
N SER A 26 1.56 1.37 3.08
CA SER A 26 2.83 1.24 3.81
C SER A 26 3.26 2.47 4.63
N ILE A 27 2.61 3.64 4.43
CA ILE A 27 2.87 4.87 5.20
C ILE A 27 2.01 4.92 6.46
N CYS A 28 0.69 4.84 6.31
CA CYS A 28 -0.25 5.01 7.43
C CYS A 28 -0.77 3.71 8.04
N ARG A 29 -0.44 2.53 7.47
CA ARG A 29 -0.82 1.19 7.97
C ARG A 29 -2.33 0.96 8.11
N MET A 30 -3.08 1.67 7.29
CA MET A 30 -4.53 1.55 7.21
C MET A 30 -4.87 0.79 5.92
N ASP A 31 -6.02 0.13 5.89
CA ASP A 31 -6.49 -0.65 4.74
C ASP A 31 -6.90 0.25 3.56
N TYR A 32 -6.59 -0.15 2.34
CA TYR A 32 -7.15 0.52 1.16
C TYR A 32 -8.67 0.30 1.12
N CYS A 33 -9.42 1.33 0.74
CA CYS A 33 -10.86 1.23 0.56
C CYS A 33 -11.29 2.02 -0.68
N SER A 34 -12.07 1.40 -1.56
CA SER A 34 -12.62 2.03 -2.77
C SER A 34 -13.71 3.05 -2.47
N HIS A 35 -14.34 2.95 -1.29
CA HIS A 35 -15.47 3.80 -0.88
C HIS A 35 -15.03 5.03 -0.07
N ASP A 36 -13.77 5.07 0.40
CA ASP A 36 -13.21 6.22 1.08
C ASP A 36 -12.14 6.85 0.18
N VAL A 37 -12.40 8.07 -0.30
CA VAL A 37 -11.53 8.82 -1.20
C VAL A 37 -10.10 8.93 -0.65
N GLY A 38 -9.94 9.12 0.65
CA GLY A 38 -8.63 9.21 1.31
C GLY A 38 -7.87 7.88 1.33
N ARG A 39 -8.60 6.76 1.20
CA ARG A 39 -8.09 5.38 1.22
C ARG A 39 -7.93 4.78 -0.17
N ILE A 40 -8.30 5.47 -1.25
CA ILE A 40 -8.10 4.95 -2.60
C ILE A 40 -6.59 4.89 -2.89
N PRO A 41 -6.04 3.76 -3.35
CA PRO A 41 -4.64 3.67 -3.74
C PRO A 41 -4.31 4.60 -4.93
N ARG A 42 -3.08 5.12 -4.93
CA ARG A 42 -2.48 5.95 -5.99
C ARG A 42 -1.10 5.40 -6.30
N ILE A 43 -0.87 5.09 -7.57
CA ILE A 43 0.40 4.61 -8.08
C ILE A 43 1.26 5.83 -8.41
N LEU A 44 2.48 5.89 -7.89
CA LEU A 44 3.46 6.92 -8.19
C LEU A 44 4.11 6.59 -9.55
N PRO A 45 3.87 7.40 -10.61
CA PRO A 45 4.20 7.02 -11.98
C PRO A 45 5.70 6.85 -12.23
N GLN A 46 6.56 7.52 -11.46
CA GLN A 46 8.00 7.45 -11.67
C GLN A 46 8.65 6.14 -11.18
N CYS A 47 8.02 5.39 -10.28
CA CYS A 47 8.61 4.15 -9.76
C CYS A 47 7.60 3.06 -9.34
N GLY A 48 6.31 3.20 -9.67
CA GLY A 48 5.29 2.16 -9.51
C GLY A 48 4.85 1.86 -8.07
N HIS A 49 5.39 2.56 -7.07
CA HIS A 49 4.99 2.35 -5.67
C HIS A 49 3.60 2.95 -5.42
N THR A 50 2.85 2.30 -4.52
CA THR A 50 1.46 2.68 -4.24
C THR A 50 1.32 3.24 -2.83
N VAL A 51 0.57 4.34 -2.69
CA VAL A 51 0.19 4.97 -1.41
C VAL A 51 -1.30 5.31 -1.41
N CYS A 52 -1.95 5.57 -0.28
CA CYS A 52 -3.34 6.04 -0.31
C CYS A 52 -3.42 7.51 -0.74
N HIS A 53 -4.57 7.96 -1.23
CA HIS A 53 -4.76 9.33 -1.70
C HIS A 53 -4.40 10.38 -0.64
N ALA A 54 -4.80 10.19 0.61
CA ALA A 54 -4.47 11.12 1.69
C ALA A 54 -2.95 11.21 1.92
N CYS A 55 -2.24 10.07 1.90
CA CYS A 55 -0.77 10.07 1.98
C CYS A 55 -0.13 10.69 0.73
N ALA A 56 -0.68 10.47 -0.47
CA ALA A 56 -0.19 11.11 -1.68
C ALA A 56 -0.29 12.63 -1.60
N GLN A 57 -1.41 13.16 -1.08
CA GLN A 57 -1.59 14.60 -0.87
C GLN A 57 -0.58 15.15 0.13
N ASN A 58 -0.30 14.43 1.21
CA ASN A 58 0.71 14.85 2.19
C ASN A 58 2.15 14.82 1.65
N LEU A 59 2.41 14.01 0.61
CA LEU A 59 3.71 13.94 -0.05
C LEU A 59 3.86 14.93 -1.21
N LEU A 60 2.79 15.63 -1.60
CA LEU A 60 2.87 16.67 -2.63
C LEU A 60 3.73 17.83 -2.13
N THR A 61 4.77 18.13 -2.87
CA THR A 61 5.61 19.32 -2.65
C THR A 61 5.02 20.53 -3.37
N HIS A 62 5.55 21.72 -3.10
CA HIS A 62 5.12 22.97 -3.77
C HIS A 62 5.27 22.95 -5.30
N THR A 63 6.06 22.02 -5.86
CA THR A 63 6.26 21.88 -7.31
C THR A 63 5.28 20.91 -7.95
N ASN A 64 4.23 20.45 -7.24
CA ASN A 64 3.30 19.40 -7.69
C ASN A 64 3.97 18.07 -8.02
N HIS A 65 5.15 17.82 -7.44
CA HIS A 65 5.84 16.55 -7.53
C HIS A 65 5.77 15.81 -6.20
N ILE A 66 5.56 14.49 -6.28
CA ILE A 66 5.66 13.57 -5.14
C ILE A 66 7.03 12.91 -5.21
N ASP A 67 7.84 13.05 -4.17
CA ASP A 67 9.02 12.21 -3.98
C ASP A 67 8.61 10.89 -3.34
N CYS A 68 8.88 9.78 -4.02
CA CYS A 68 8.56 8.47 -3.45
C CYS A 68 9.45 8.17 -2.25
N PRO A 69 8.89 7.94 -1.04
CA PRO A 69 9.68 7.67 0.16
C PRO A 69 10.34 6.28 0.12
N PHE A 70 9.93 5.39 -0.79
CA PHE A 70 10.43 4.02 -0.89
C PHE A 70 11.55 3.84 -1.92
N CYS A 71 11.59 4.69 -2.94
CA CYS A 71 12.56 4.61 -4.04
C CYS A 71 13.95 5.10 -3.60
N ARG A 72 14.06 5.80 -2.47
CA ARG A 72 15.32 6.18 -1.83
C ARG A 72 15.99 4.97 -1.15
N LYS A 73 16.55 4.05 -1.95
CA LYS A 73 17.56 3.09 -1.48
C LYS A 73 18.93 3.54 -1.96
N CYS A 74 19.73 4.10 -1.06
CA CYS A 74 21.16 4.31 -1.29
C CYS A 74 21.94 3.04 -0.87
N GLY A 75 22.47 2.31 -1.86
CA GLY A 75 23.79 1.65 -1.87
C GLY A 75 24.11 0.46 -0.94
N HIS A 76 24.29 -0.74 -1.52
CA HIS A 76 25.63 -1.36 -1.59
C HIS A 76 25.78 -2.19 -2.88
N ILE A 77 26.96 -2.03 -3.47
CA ILE A 77 27.51 -2.60 -4.70
C ILE A 77 27.58 -4.14 -4.56
N PRO A 78 27.45 -4.95 -5.64
CA PRO A 78 27.68 -6.39 -5.56
C PRO A 78 29.07 -6.68 -5.01
N ASP A 79 29.16 -7.58 -4.03
CA ASP A 79 30.44 -8.14 -3.57
C ASP A 79 30.96 -9.10 -4.64
N GLU A 80 31.64 -8.57 -5.67
CA GLU A 80 32.48 -9.35 -6.58
C GLU A 80 33.81 -9.70 -5.93
N SER A 81 33.80 -10.42 -4.80
CA SER A 81 35.04 -10.96 -4.22
C SER A 81 34.88 -12.27 -3.45
N ARG A 82 34.12 -13.23 -4.00
CA ARG A 82 34.40 -14.66 -3.79
C ARG A 82 34.77 -15.32 -5.10
N ASN A 83 36.07 -15.23 -5.38
CA ASN A 83 36.85 -16.12 -6.22
C ASN A 83 36.47 -17.60 -5.95
N PHE A 84 35.54 -18.16 -6.72
CA PHE A 84 35.53 -19.59 -7.03
C PHE A 84 36.40 -19.69 -8.28
N GLY A 85 37.70 -19.88 -8.14
CA GLY A 85 38.21 -21.21 -7.83
C GLY A 85 38.16 -22.04 -9.11
N ASN A 86 39.29 -22.07 -9.82
CA ASN A 86 39.56 -22.89 -10.99
C ASN A 86 38.97 -24.31 -10.83
N TYR A 87 38.14 -24.76 -11.78
CA TYR A 87 38.04 -26.13 -12.28
C TYR A 87 37.46 -26.14 -13.69
#